data_AF-A0A8G1H8R5-F1
#
_entry.id   AF-A0A8G1H8R5-F1
#
_cell.length_a   1.000
_cell.length_b   1.000
_cell.length_c   1.000
_cell.angle_alpha   90.00
_cell.angle_beta   90.00
_cell.angle_gamma   90.00
#
_symmetry.space_group_name_H-M   'P 1'
#
loop_
_entity.id
_entity.type
_entity.pdbx_description
1 polymer ?
#
loop_
_entity_poly.entity_id
_entity_poly.type
_entity_poly.pdbx_seq_one_letter_code
_entity_poly.pdbx_strand_id
1 'polypeptide(L)'
;MTNIAHNNSDLIHVSALNQYLYCPRRLWYYRFYNPNDRSSDLVKGQAKHRSQARREQQFREQYFAAPVISLHGRVDLLETDSEQDSQTLTPVERKRASSGQYYWNDEVQLAGYCMLIEHATPDVENIDSGIIYLYSTDQRHEVRITEKHRNAVSSTIESIRDLAPGSPPDIVDNSNKCQGCSIRHRCLPTTVSKFESATNKASEGITHD
;
A
#
# COMPACT_ATOMS: atom_id res chain seq x y z
N MET A 1 -27.91 18.39 -4.16
CA MET A 1 -26.46 18.66 -4.31
C MET A 1 -25.88 18.79 -2.91
N THR A 2 -25.54 17.66 -2.28
CA THR A 2 -25.04 17.66 -0.90
C THR A 2 -23.52 17.73 -0.98
N ASN A 3 -22.99 18.90 -0.64
CA ASN A 3 -21.57 19.16 -0.60
C ASN A 3 -21.01 18.46 0.66
N ILE A 4 -20.56 17.21 0.52
CA ILE A 4 -19.87 16.50 1.59
C ILE A 4 -18.44 17.00 1.58
N ALA A 5 -18.15 17.96 2.46
CA ALA A 5 -16.79 18.31 2.83
C ALA A 5 -16.12 17.04 3.39
N HIS A 6 -15.32 16.36 2.57
CA HIS A 6 -14.52 15.23 3.01
C HIS A 6 -13.43 15.78 3.92
N ASN A 7 -13.50 15.49 5.22
CA ASN A 7 -12.38 15.73 6.12
C ASN A 7 -11.18 14.94 5.57
N ASN A 8 -10.03 15.61 5.48
CA ASN A 8 -8.77 15.00 5.01
C ASN A 8 -8.32 13.80 5.86
N SER A 9 -8.98 13.54 7.00
CA SER A 9 -8.79 12.38 7.88
C SER A 9 -9.23 11.04 7.27
N ASP A 10 -10.04 11.07 6.21
CA ASP A 10 -10.72 9.88 5.68
C ASP A 10 -10.04 9.30 4.43
N LEU A 11 -8.98 9.96 3.94
CA LEU A 11 -8.20 9.48 2.80
C LEU A 11 -7.22 8.39 3.22
N ILE A 12 -7.05 7.40 2.34
CA ILE A 12 -6.14 6.28 2.54
C ILE A 12 -4.87 6.52 1.73
N HIS A 13 -3.71 6.47 2.39
CA HIS A 13 -2.44 6.58 1.69
C HIS A 13 -2.26 5.37 0.77
N VAL A 14 -1.81 5.54 -0.48
CA VAL A 14 -1.68 4.43 -1.47
C VAL A 14 -0.84 3.26 -0.91
N SER A 15 0.21 3.54 -0.13
CA SER A 15 1.01 2.49 0.51
C SER A 15 0.23 1.60 1.51
N ALA A 16 -0.91 2.06 2.00
CA ALA A 16 -1.77 1.27 2.88
C ALA A 16 -2.40 0.08 2.14
N LEU A 17 -2.63 0.19 0.82
CA LEU A 17 -3.09 -0.92 -0.02
C LEU A 17 -2.08 -2.08 0.04
N ASN A 18 -0.80 -1.76 -0.15
CA ASN A 18 0.31 -2.71 -0.03
C ASN A 18 0.34 -3.34 1.36
N GLN A 19 0.27 -2.52 2.42
CA GLN A 19 0.34 -2.97 3.81
C GLN A 19 -0.83 -3.88 4.18
N TYR A 20 -2.04 -3.55 3.75
CA TYR A 20 -3.24 -4.36 3.99
C TYR A 20 -3.11 -5.73 3.33
N LEU A 21 -2.78 -5.77 2.03
CA LEU A 21 -2.60 -7.01 1.28
C LEU A 21 -1.39 -7.84 1.76
N TYR A 22 -0.40 -7.19 2.36
CA TYR A 22 0.66 -7.90 3.06
C TYR A 22 0.12 -8.59 4.31
N CYS A 23 -0.58 -7.86 5.18
CA CYS A 23 -1.28 -8.37 6.36
C CYS A 23 -2.24 -7.29 6.94
N PRO A 24 -3.56 -7.52 7.01
CA PRO A 24 -4.52 -6.56 7.57
C PRO A 24 -4.20 -6.17 9.02
N ARG A 25 -3.81 -7.16 9.83
CA ARG A 25 -3.40 -6.94 11.22
C ARG A 25 -2.19 -6.01 11.33
N ARG A 26 -1.21 -6.10 10.41
CA ARG A 26 -0.07 -5.18 10.37
C ARG A 26 -0.52 -3.74 10.12
N LEU A 27 -1.39 -3.52 9.14
CA LEU A 27 -1.91 -2.18 8.87
C LEU A 27 -2.70 -1.65 10.07
N TRP A 28 -3.52 -2.49 10.71
CA TRP A 28 -4.28 -2.11 11.91
C TRP A 28 -3.36 -1.59 13.03
N TYR A 29 -2.23 -2.26 13.30
CA TYR A 29 -1.25 -1.79 14.29
C TYR A 29 -0.68 -0.41 13.93
N TYR A 30 -0.35 -0.18 12.65
CA TYR A 30 0.13 1.13 12.20
C TYR A 30 -0.94 2.22 12.26
N ARG A 31 -2.22 1.86 12.11
CA ARG A 31 -3.30 2.85 12.07
C ARG A 31 -3.76 3.26 13.47
N PHE A 32 -3.86 2.32 14.40
CA PHE A 32 -4.54 2.57 15.68
C PHE A 32 -3.64 2.45 16.92
N TYR A 33 -2.58 1.65 16.86
CA TYR A 33 -1.78 1.37 18.05
C TYR A 33 -0.46 2.15 18.10
N ASN A 34 0.28 2.21 16.99
CA ASN A 34 1.54 2.95 16.95
C ASN A 34 1.85 3.52 15.54
N PRO A 35 1.25 4.68 15.19
CA PRO A 35 1.47 5.32 13.88
C PRO A 35 2.91 5.72 13.58
N ASN A 36 3.74 5.84 14.63
CA ASN A 36 5.15 6.22 14.54
C ASN A 36 6.09 5.02 14.37
N ASP A 37 5.60 3.78 14.53
CA ASP A 37 6.39 2.53 14.35
C ASP A 37 6.56 2.13 12.87
N ARG A 38 6.58 3.13 11.98
CA ARG A 38 6.90 2.95 10.57
C ARG A 38 8.39 2.61 10.50
N SER A 39 8.75 1.45 9.95
CA SER A 39 10.12 0.90 10.04
C SER A 39 11.19 1.94 9.69
N SER A 40 12.38 1.80 10.28
CA SER A 40 13.55 2.60 9.93
C SER A 40 13.87 2.63 8.43
N ASP A 41 13.35 1.68 7.64
CA ASP A 41 13.52 1.63 6.18
C ASP A 41 12.66 2.67 5.46
N LEU A 42 11.52 3.07 6.03
CA LEU A 42 10.71 4.19 5.54
C LEU A 42 11.42 5.53 5.81
N VAL A 43 12.07 5.67 6.97
CA VAL A 43 12.88 6.86 7.32
C VAL A 43 14.17 6.93 6.49
N LYS A 44 14.87 5.80 6.30
CA LYS A 44 16.04 5.69 5.40
C LYS A 44 15.65 5.81 3.91
N GLY A 45 14.42 5.42 3.56
CA GLY A 45 13.75 5.75 2.31
C GLY A 45 13.85 7.23 2.05
N GLN A 46 13.14 8.01 2.88
CA GLN A 46 13.03 9.47 2.83
C GLN A 46 14.37 10.22 2.82
N ALA A 47 15.38 9.73 3.55
CA ALA A 47 16.70 10.37 3.60
C ALA A 47 17.50 10.26 2.29
N LYS A 48 17.33 9.18 1.51
CA LYS A 48 18.04 8.97 0.23
C LYS A 48 17.29 9.53 -1.00
N HIS A 49 15.99 9.83 -0.90
CA HIS A 49 15.26 10.54 -1.97
C HIS A 49 15.89 11.89 -2.29
N ARG A 50 16.42 12.59 -1.27
CA ARG A 50 17.06 13.91 -1.43
C ARG A 50 18.34 13.91 -2.29
N SER A 51 19.02 12.79 -2.48
CA SER A 51 20.38 12.79 -3.05
C SER A 51 20.48 12.40 -4.54
N GLN A 52 19.37 12.15 -5.25
CA GLN A 52 19.42 11.65 -6.65
C GLN A 52 18.64 12.49 -7.66
N ALA A 53 18.43 13.78 -7.40
CA ALA A 53 17.78 14.72 -8.31
C ALA A 53 18.70 15.28 -9.44
N ARG A 54 19.62 14.48 -9.98
CA ARG A 54 20.52 14.93 -11.07
C ARG A 54 20.62 13.91 -12.20
N ARG A 55 19.56 13.85 -13.00
CA ARG A 55 19.64 13.59 -14.45
C ARG A 55 18.54 14.42 -15.10
N GLU A 56 18.93 15.14 -16.14
CA GLU A 56 18.15 16.20 -16.78
C GLU A 56 16.91 15.62 -17.48
N GLN A 57 15.79 16.31 -17.27
CA GLN A 57 14.47 16.13 -17.87
C GLN A 57 13.64 14.95 -17.34
N GLN A 58 12.46 15.26 -16.76
CA GLN A 58 11.35 14.36 -16.41
C GLN A 58 11.35 13.59 -15.07
N PHE A 59 11.89 14.15 -13.99
CA PHE A 59 11.69 13.57 -12.65
C PHE A 59 11.06 14.58 -11.71
N ARG A 60 9.76 14.47 -11.44
CA ARG A 60 9.06 15.27 -10.43
C ARG A 60 8.40 14.34 -9.41
N GLU A 61 8.94 14.32 -8.19
CA GLU A 61 8.19 13.81 -7.05
C GLU A 61 6.96 14.69 -6.89
N GLN A 62 5.77 14.11 -7.00
CA GLN A 62 4.51 14.84 -6.89
C GLN A 62 3.54 14.14 -5.97
N TYR A 63 2.86 14.95 -5.16
CA TYR A 63 1.81 14.47 -4.27
C TYR A 63 0.46 14.66 -4.93
N PHE A 64 -0.33 13.59 -4.94
CA PHE A 64 -1.68 13.56 -5.49
C PHE A 64 -2.68 13.21 -4.39
N ALA A 65 -3.88 13.75 -4.52
CA ALA A 65 -5.02 13.40 -3.68
C ALA A 65 -6.27 13.38 -4.56
N ALA A 66 -7.03 12.29 -4.47
CA ALA A 66 -8.29 12.12 -5.20
C ALA A 66 -9.37 11.65 -4.21
N PRO A 67 -10.08 12.59 -3.54
CA PRO A 67 -11.12 12.24 -2.58
C PRO A 67 -12.22 11.33 -3.14
N VAL A 68 -12.54 11.47 -4.42
CA VAL A 68 -13.54 10.65 -5.14
C VAL A 68 -13.26 9.14 -5.07
N ILE A 69 -11.99 8.74 -5.10
CA ILE A 69 -11.56 7.34 -4.89
C ILE A 69 -10.90 7.14 -3.52
N SER A 70 -10.87 8.19 -2.69
CA SER A 70 -10.42 8.14 -1.30
C SER A 70 -8.95 7.75 -1.13
N LEU A 71 -8.13 8.08 -2.12
CA LEU A 71 -6.69 7.86 -2.11
C LEU A 71 -5.91 9.18 -2.05
N HIS A 72 -4.73 9.09 -1.45
CA HIS A 72 -3.71 10.12 -1.54
C HIS A 72 -2.32 9.49 -1.48
N GLY A 73 -1.30 10.15 -2.00
CA GLY A 73 0.05 9.61 -1.96
C GLY A 73 1.06 10.44 -2.71
N ARG A 74 2.34 10.18 -2.42
CA ARG A 74 3.47 10.72 -3.18
C ARG A 74 3.88 9.70 -4.23
N VAL A 75 3.86 10.09 -5.50
CA VAL A 75 4.46 9.32 -6.58
C VAL A 75 5.92 9.78 -6.67
N ASP A 76 6.85 8.85 -6.44
CA ASP A 76 8.28 9.15 -6.41
C ASP A 76 8.82 9.60 -7.76
N LEU A 77 8.25 9.05 -8.83
CA LEU A 77 8.73 9.28 -10.18
C LEU A 77 7.59 9.12 -11.18
N LEU A 78 7.39 10.15 -11.99
CA LEU A 78 6.48 10.19 -13.12
C LEU A 78 7.29 10.43 -14.38
N GLU A 79 7.30 9.44 -15.27
CA GLU A 79 7.86 9.60 -16.61
C GLU A 79 6.77 10.14 -17.53
N THR A 80 7.13 11.09 -18.39
CA THR A 80 6.26 11.60 -19.46
C THR A 80 6.89 11.18 -20.78
N ASP A 81 6.18 10.51 -21.67
CA ASP A 81 6.74 10.33 -23.01
C ASP A 81 6.71 11.68 -23.74
N SER A 82 7.87 12.22 -24.10
CA SER A 82 7.97 13.50 -24.84
C SER A 82 7.85 13.31 -26.35
N GLU A 83 7.87 12.06 -26.85
CA GLU A 83 7.81 11.75 -28.28
C GLU A 83 6.38 11.46 -28.77
N GLN A 84 5.41 11.33 -27.86
CA GLN A 84 4.00 11.12 -28.18
C GLN A 84 3.19 12.40 -27.87
N ASP A 85 2.32 12.82 -28.79
CA ASP A 85 1.40 13.96 -28.62
C ASP A 85 0.45 13.81 -27.41
N SER A 86 0.38 12.61 -26.81
CA SER A 86 -0.28 12.36 -25.53
C SER A 86 0.73 12.42 -24.39
N GLN A 87 0.45 13.29 -23.42
CA GLN A 87 1.18 13.37 -22.15
C GLN A 87 0.91 12.12 -21.29
N THR A 88 1.44 10.97 -21.69
CA THR A 88 1.28 9.71 -20.96
C THR A 88 2.09 9.79 -19.68
N LEU A 89 1.42 9.72 -18.52
CA LEU A 89 2.05 9.75 -17.21
C LEU A 89 2.28 8.31 -16.72
N THR A 90 3.53 7.89 -16.66
CA THR A 90 3.89 6.54 -16.20
C THR A 90 4.46 6.60 -14.78
N PRO A 91 3.71 6.14 -13.75
CA PRO A 91 4.22 6.07 -12.40
C PRO A 91 5.26 4.97 -12.25
N VAL A 92 6.33 5.27 -11.50
CA VAL A 92 7.39 4.31 -11.18
C VAL A 92 7.46 4.10 -9.67
N GLU A 93 7.01 2.93 -9.21
CA GLU A 93 7.10 2.51 -7.81
C GLU A 93 8.47 1.88 -7.53
N ARG A 94 9.21 2.49 -6.62
CA ARG A 94 10.58 2.09 -6.32
C ARG A 94 10.63 1.16 -5.10
N LYS A 95 11.07 -0.08 -5.30
CA LYS A 95 11.13 -1.09 -4.25
C LYS A 95 12.57 -1.41 -3.84
N ARG A 96 12.82 -1.34 -2.52
CA ARG A 96 14.13 -1.65 -1.89
C ARG A 96 14.18 -3.00 -1.19
N ALA A 97 13.29 -3.93 -1.53
CA ALA A 97 13.27 -5.25 -0.91
C ALA A 97 14.54 -6.04 -1.28
N SER A 98 15.19 -6.64 -0.29
CA SER A 98 16.38 -7.47 -0.47
C SER A 98 16.12 -8.76 -1.25
N SER A 99 14.86 -9.13 -1.47
CA SER A 99 14.48 -10.34 -2.22
C SER A 99 14.74 -10.25 -3.72
N GLY A 100 14.92 -9.04 -4.28
CA GLY A 100 14.98 -8.87 -5.74
C GLY A 100 13.70 -9.27 -6.46
N GLN A 101 12.56 -9.24 -5.76
CA GLN A 101 11.25 -9.61 -6.29
C GLN A 101 10.19 -8.58 -5.89
N TYR A 102 9.15 -8.47 -6.73
CA TYR A 102 7.89 -7.83 -6.38
C TYR A 102 6.76 -8.86 -6.34
N TYR A 103 5.65 -8.49 -5.73
CA TYR A 103 4.50 -9.35 -5.49
C TYR A 103 3.20 -8.58 -5.78
N TRP A 104 2.09 -9.29 -5.75
CA TRP A 104 0.74 -8.75 -6.01
C TRP A 104 0.42 -7.45 -5.24
N ASN A 105 0.80 -7.34 -3.97
CA ASN A 105 0.56 -6.14 -3.17
C ASN A 105 1.32 -4.89 -3.70
N ASP A 106 2.44 -5.08 -4.41
CA ASP A 106 3.17 -4.00 -5.07
C ASP A 106 2.48 -3.61 -6.38
N GLU A 107 1.99 -4.57 -7.15
CA GLU A 107 1.18 -4.32 -8.37
C GLU A 107 -0.10 -3.55 -8.04
N VAL A 108 -0.80 -3.92 -6.95
CA VAL A 108 -2.00 -3.20 -6.51
C VAL A 108 -1.67 -1.79 -6.01
N GLN A 109 -0.52 -1.59 -5.36
CA GLN A 109 -0.07 -0.25 -4.98
C GLN A 109 0.22 0.61 -6.21
N LEU A 110 0.90 0.05 -7.22
CA LEU A 110 1.16 0.73 -8.49
C LEU A 110 -0.14 1.08 -9.21
N ALA A 111 -1.09 0.15 -9.30
CA ALA A 111 -2.43 0.42 -9.85
C ALA A 111 -3.15 1.52 -9.08
N GLY A 112 -3.00 1.57 -7.75
CA GLY A 112 -3.50 2.64 -6.92
C GLY A 112 -2.90 4.00 -7.26
N TYR A 113 -1.62 4.08 -7.65
CA TYR A 113 -1.04 5.32 -8.17
C TYR A 113 -1.59 5.69 -9.54
N CYS A 114 -1.73 4.75 -10.47
CA CYS A 114 -2.34 5.01 -11.78
C CYS A 114 -3.73 5.63 -11.62
N MET A 115 -4.61 4.99 -10.85
CA MET A 115 -5.94 5.51 -10.52
C MET A 115 -5.90 6.87 -9.83
N LEU A 116 -4.97 7.07 -8.89
CA LEU A 116 -4.82 8.34 -8.18
C LEU A 116 -4.45 9.48 -9.12
N ILE A 117 -3.55 9.25 -10.08
CA ILE A 117 -3.11 10.27 -11.03
C ILE A 117 -4.24 10.63 -12.01
N GLU A 118 -4.93 9.63 -12.57
CA GLU A 118 -6.09 9.80 -13.45
C GLU A 118 -7.16 10.69 -12.80
N HIS A 119 -7.52 10.40 -11.54
CA HIS A 119 -8.57 11.16 -10.85
C HIS A 119 -8.10 12.51 -10.30
N ALA A 120 -6.80 12.73 -10.10
CA ALA A 120 -6.26 13.97 -9.56
C ALA A 120 -5.76 14.95 -10.64
N THR A 121 -5.62 14.50 -11.89
CA THR A 121 -5.08 15.29 -13.00
C THR A 121 -6.14 15.43 -14.09
N PRO A 122 -6.63 16.65 -14.37
CA PRO A 122 -7.49 16.89 -15.53
C PRO A 122 -6.82 16.40 -16.82
N ASP A 123 -7.63 15.98 -17.79
CA ASP A 123 -7.20 15.60 -19.15
C ASP A 123 -6.32 14.33 -19.27
N VAL A 124 -6.15 13.56 -18.18
CA VAL A 124 -5.50 12.24 -18.20
C VAL A 124 -6.56 11.15 -18.24
N GLU A 125 -6.78 10.55 -19.42
CA GLU A 125 -7.96 9.69 -19.64
C GLU A 125 -7.81 8.21 -19.23
N ASN A 126 -6.61 7.62 -19.21
CA ASN A 126 -6.35 6.28 -18.62
C ASN A 126 -4.84 6.02 -18.58
N ILE A 127 -4.33 5.50 -17.47
CA ILE A 127 -2.95 5.01 -17.31
C ILE A 127 -3.01 3.48 -17.24
N ASP A 128 -2.69 2.83 -18.35
CA ASP A 128 -2.82 1.39 -18.54
C ASP A 128 -1.56 0.60 -18.19
N SER A 129 -0.46 1.27 -17.86
CA SER A 129 0.76 0.66 -17.35
C SER A 129 1.50 1.54 -16.34
N GLY A 130 2.36 0.89 -15.56
CA GLY A 130 3.30 1.55 -14.66
C GLY A 130 4.55 0.70 -14.51
N ILE A 131 5.54 1.18 -13.76
CA ILE A 131 6.82 0.48 -13.62
C ILE A 131 7.10 0.17 -12.16
N ILE A 132 7.50 -1.06 -11.88
CA ILE A 132 8.14 -1.43 -10.62
C ILE A 132 9.65 -1.44 -10.85
N TYR A 133 10.37 -0.62 -10.10
CA TYR A 133 11.83 -0.57 -10.13
C TYR A 133 12.44 -1.23 -8.90
N LEU A 134 13.22 -2.28 -9.10
CA LEU A 134 13.88 -3.05 -8.03
C LEU A 134 15.32 -2.57 -7.83
N TYR A 135 15.58 -1.85 -6.73
CA TYR A 135 16.92 -1.34 -6.44
C TYR A 135 17.99 -2.42 -6.24
N SER A 136 17.61 -3.59 -5.72
CA SER A 136 18.55 -4.67 -5.43
C SER A 136 19.13 -5.31 -6.69
N THR A 137 18.39 -5.24 -7.80
CA THR A 137 18.77 -5.86 -9.08
C THR A 137 18.94 -4.85 -10.21
N ASP A 138 18.64 -3.57 -9.96
CA ASP A 138 18.59 -2.50 -10.97
C ASP A 138 17.68 -2.83 -12.16
N GLN A 139 16.58 -3.55 -11.88
CA GLN A 139 15.62 -4.01 -12.89
C GLN A 139 14.35 -3.17 -12.90
N ARG A 140 13.84 -2.90 -14.11
CA ARG A 140 12.56 -2.25 -14.36
C ARG A 140 11.58 -3.29 -14.90
N HIS A 141 10.41 -3.35 -14.28
CA HIS A 141 9.33 -4.25 -14.69
C HIS A 141 8.12 -3.40 -15.05
N GLU A 142 7.75 -3.40 -16.32
CA GLU A 142 6.49 -2.83 -16.75
C GLU A 142 5.33 -3.74 -16.30
N VAL A 143 4.33 -3.15 -15.69
CA VAL A 143 3.13 -3.83 -15.20
C VAL A 143 1.94 -3.22 -15.91
N ARG A 144 1.24 -4.04 -16.69
CA ARG A 144 -0.03 -3.64 -17.31
C ARG A 144 -1.13 -3.61 -16.26
N ILE A 145 -1.78 -2.46 -16.12
CA ILE A 145 -2.88 -2.25 -15.18
C ILE A 145 -4.18 -2.75 -15.80
N THR A 146 -4.63 -3.90 -15.32
CA THR A 146 -5.88 -4.53 -15.75
C THR A 146 -7.03 -4.21 -14.80
N GLU A 147 -8.25 -4.51 -15.24
CA GLU A 147 -9.46 -4.39 -14.43
C GLU A 147 -9.39 -5.19 -13.11
N LYS A 148 -8.65 -6.32 -13.08
CA LYS A 148 -8.40 -7.07 -11.84
C LYS A 148 -7.64 -6.22 -10.81
N HIS A 149 -6.68 -5.41 -11.26
CA HIS A 149 -5.91 -4.54 -10.37
C HIS A 149 -6.77 -3.41 -9.84
N ARG A 150 -7.55 -2.76 -10.70
CA ARG A 150 -8.45 -1.65 -10.32
C ARG A 150 -9.51 -2.11 -9.31
N ASN A 151 -10.11 -3.27 -9.54
CA ASN A 151 -11.03 -3.86 -8.58
C ASN A 151 -10.33 -4.22 -7.26
N ALA A 152 -9.11 -4.75 -7.30
CA ALA A 152 -8.35 -5.02 -6.09
C ALA A 152 -8.03 -3.74 -5.30
N VAL A 153 -7.76 -2.61 -5.96
CA VAL A 153 -7.60 -1.30 -5.30
C VAL A 153 -8.89 -0.93 -4.58
N SER A 154 -10.03 -0.90 -5.28
CA SER A 154 -11.33 -0.53 -4.73
C SER A 154 -11.75 -1.42 -3.55
N SER A 155 -11.70 -2.75 -3.69
CA SER A 155 -12.06 -3.68 -2.60
C SER A 155 -11.11 -3.57 -1.41
N THR A 156 -9.82 -3.28 -1.66
CA THR A 156 -8.85 -3.07 -0.57
C THR A 156 -9.14 -1.77 0.17
N ILE A 157 -9.53 -0.70 -0.52
CA ILE A 157 -9.96 0.57 0.10
C ILE A 157 -11.15 0.34 1.03
N GLU A 158 -12.17 -0.38 0.57
CA GLU A 158 -13.34 -0.76 1.37
C GLU A 158 -12.91 -1.55 2.61
N SER A 159 -12.11 -2.60 2.43
CA SER A 159 -11.64 -3.42 3.54
C SER A 159 -10.81 -2.63 4.57
N ILE A 160 -10.02 -1.65 4.12
CA ILE A 160 -9.26 -0.77 5.02
C ILE A 160 -10.20 0.13 5.82
N ARG A 161 -11.31 0.60 5.24
CA ARG A 161 -12.30 1.44 5.92
C ARG A 161 -13.04 0.69 7.02
N ASP A 162 -13.26 -0.60 6.83
CA ASP A 162 -13.95 -1.46 7.80
C ASP A 162 -13.10 -1.77 9.04
N LEU A 163 -11.80 -1.46 9.03
CA LEU A 163 -10.95 -1.63 10.21
C LEU A 163 -11.37 -0.71 11.35
N ALA A 164 -11.65 -1.29 12.52
CA ALA A 164 -12.03 -0.56 13.73
C ALA A 164 -10.94 -0.64 14.82
N PRO A 165 -10.68 0.45 15.59
CA PRO A 165 -9.66 0.47 16.64
C PRO A 165 -9.82 -0.57 17.76
N GLY A 166 -11.02 -1.10 17.99
CA GLY A 166 -11.30 -2.11 19.03
C GLY A 166 -11.26 -3.56 18.54
N SER A 167 -11.15 -3.77 17.22
CA SER A 167 -11.32 -5.08 16.59
C SER A 167 -10.12 -5.37 15.68
N PRO A 168 -8.96 -5.76 16.24
CA PRO A 168 -7.81 -6.12 15.41
C PRO A 168 -8.13 -7.34 14.54
N PRO A 169 -7.82 -7.34 13.23
CA PRO A 169 -8.01 -8.50 12.37
C PRO A 169 -7.28 -9.73 12.90
N ASP A 170 -7.84 -10.91 12.66
CA ASP A 170 -7.26 -12.19 13.08
C ASP A 170 -5.82 -12.39 12.58
N ILE A 171 -5.10 -13.29 13.25
CA ILE A 171 -3.76 -13.66 12.80
C ILE A 171 -3.86 -14.42 11.50
N VAL A 172 -3.21 -13.87 10.48
CA VAL A 172 -2.98 -14.57 9.22
C VAL A 172 -1.85 -15.57 9.45
N ASP A 173 -2.12 -16.85 9.22
CA ASP A 173 -1.08 -17.89 9.22
C ASP A 173 -0.17 -17.72 8.00
N ASN A 174 0.86 -16.90 8.18
CA ASN A 174 1.89 -16.68 7.18
C ASN A 174 3.26 -16.57 7.85
N SER A 175 3.78 -17.71 8.30
CA SER A 175 5.05 -17.80 9.03
C SER A 175 6.19 -17.04 8.34
N ASN A 176 6.33 -17.20 7.01
CA ASN A 176 7.38 -16.54 6.22
C ASN A 176 7.27 -15.00 6.27
N LYS A 177 6.08 -14.43 6.03
CA LYS A 177 5.88 -12.98 6.17
C LYS A 177 6.06 -12.52 7.62
N CYS A 178 5.54 -13.29 8.57
CA CYS A 178 5.61 -12.96 10.00
C CYS A 178 7.04 -12.81 10.51
N GLN A 179 8.00 -13.64 10.06
CA GLN A 179 9.41 -13.54 10.48
C GLN A 179 10.04 -12.18 10.12
N GLY A 180 9.77 -11.67 8.91
CA GLY A 180 10.27 -10.36 8.46
C GLY A 180 9.39 -9.17 8.85
N CYS A 181 8.30 -9.40 9.58
CA CYS A 181 7.32 -8.36 9.87
C CYS A 181 7.79 -7.46 11.03
N SER A 182 7.99 -6.17 10.74
CA SER A 182 8.42 -5.18 11.75
C SER A 182 7.57 -5.13 13.03
N ILE A 183 6.27 -5.41 12.96
CA ILE A 183 5.37 -5.41 14.12
C ILE A 183 5.27 -6.77 14.82
N ARG A 184 6.02 -7.80 14.38
CA ARG A 184 5.97 -9.17 14.94
C ARG A 184 6.16 -9.19 16.45
N HIS A 185 7.05 -8.34 16.97
CA HIS A 185 7.34 -8.22 18.39
C HIS A 185 6.15 -7.71 19.23
N ARG A 186 5.19 -7.01 18.61
CA ARG A 186 3.93 -6.58 19.25
C ARG A 186 2.79 -7.53 18.99
N CYS A 187 2.66 -8.01 17.75
CA CYS A 187 1.60 -8.94 17.36
C CYS A 187 1.73 -10.31 18.02
N LEU A 188 2.97 -10.76 18.31
CA LEU A 188 3.28 -12.05 18.95
C LEU A 188 2.47 -13.21 18.36
N PRO A 189 2.55 -13.44 17.02
CA PRO A 189 1.58 -14.28 16.33
C PRO A 189 1.51 -15.70 16.91
N THR A 190 2.65 -16.31 17.22
CA THR A 190 2.69 -17.65 17.83
C THR A 190 2.04 -17.72 19.21
N THR A 191 2.19 -16.68 20.03
CA THR A 191 1.62 -16.64 21.38
C THR A 191 0.12 -16.45 21.30
N VAL A 192 -0.33 -15.45 20.53
CA VAL A 192 -1.75 -15.10 20.40
C VAL A 192 -2.53 -16.25 19.76
N SER A 193 -2.03 -16.89 18.70
CA SER A 193 -2.70 -18.06 18.10
C SER A 193 -2.86 -19.24 19.07
N LYS A 194 -1.89 -19.45 19.97
CA LYS A 194 -2.00 -20.47 21.03
C LYS A 194 -3.07 -20.13 22.04
N PHE A 195 -3.19 -18.86 22.43
CA PHE A 195 -4.25 -18.41 23.34
C PHE A 195 -5.63 -18.51 22.70
N GLU A 196 -5.80 -18.05 21.45
CA GLU A 196 -7.06 -18.15 20.70
C GLU A 196 -7.51 -19.61 20.54
N SER A 197 -6.56 -20.51 20.25
CA SER A 197 -6.85 -21.96 20.18
C SER A 197 -7.25 -22.56 21.53
N ALA A 198 -6.68 -22.05 22.63
CA ALA A 198 -7.01 -22.51 23.98
C ALA A 198 -8.36 -21.99 24.47
N THR A 199 -8.72 -20.74 24.13
CA THR A 199 -10.04 -20.17 24.46
C THR A 199 -11.15 -20.85 23.67
N ASN A 200 -10.93 -21.16 22.39
CA ASN A 200 -11.94 -21.85 21.57
C ASN A 200 -12.21 -23.27 22.09
N LYS A 201 -11.16 -24.00 22.50
CA LYS A 201 -11.31 -25.32 23.15
C LYS A 201 -12.03 -25.23 24.50
N ALA A 202 -11.80 -24.16 25.26
CA ALA A 202 -12.49 -23.95 26.53
C ALA A 202 -13.99 -23.62 26.33
N SER A 203 -14.35 -22.88 25.27
CA SER A 203 -15.76 -22.60 24.94
C SER A 203 -16.50 -23.82 24.36
N GLU A 204 -15.82 -24.70 23.63
CA GLU A 204 -16.42 -25.94 23.10
C GLU A 204 -16.64 -27.00 24.19
N GLY A 205 -15.88 -26.94 25.30
CA GLY A 205 -16.04 -27.83 26.45
C GLY A 205 -17.15 -27.44 27.43
N ILE A 206 -17.87 -26.34 27.18
CA ILE A 206 -19.02 -25.87 27.97
C ILE A 206 -20.29 -26.08 27.12
N THR A 207 -20.50 -27.31 26.64
CA THR A 207 -21.84 -27.76 26.27
C THR A 207 -22.44 -28.45 27.49
N HIS A 208 -23.44 -27.79 28.07
CA HIS A 208 -24.18 -28.25 29.24
C HIS A 208 -24.75 -29.66 29.03
N ASP A 209 -24.34 -30.59 29.90
CA ASP A 209 -25.19 -31.68 30.42
C ASP A 209 -25.58 -31.33 31.86
#